data_AF-A0A2E6HXH0-F1
#
_entry.id   AF-A0A2E6HXH0-F1
#
_cell.length_a   1.000
_cell.length_b   1.000
_cell.length_c   1.000
_cell.angle_alpha   90.00
_cell.angle_beta   90.00
_cell.angle_gamma   90.00
#
_symmetry.space_group_name_H-M   'P 1'
#
loop_
_entity.id
_entity.type
_entity.pdbx_description
1 polymer ?
#
loop_
_entity_poly.entity_id
_entity_poly.type
_entity_poly.pdbx_seq_one_letter_code
_entity_poly.pdbx_strand_id
1 'polypeptide(L)' 'MLTALFTAALLTASATSQEAPIAGLLGSMGDHHYKVTTEKPLAQRFFDQGLVLTYGFNHLEAELSFREAARRDPQCVMAW' A
#
# COMPACT_ATOMS: atom_id res chain seq x y z
N MET A 1 -52.91 13.22 -26.71
CA MET A 1 -51.47 13.03 -26.47
C MET A 1 -51.10 13.78 -25.21
N LEU A 2 -50.87 13.09 -24.11
CA LEU A 2 -50.42 13.69 -22.84
C LEU A 2 -49.29 12.79 -22.32
N THR A 3 -48.05 13.21 -22.51
CA THR A 3 -46.85 12.46 -22.10
C THR A 3 -46.63 12.64 -20.59
N ALA A 4 -46.71 11.53 -19.86
CA ALA A 4 -46.35 11.47 -18.45
C ALA A 4 -44.84 11.65 -18.30
N LEU A 5 -44.44 12.71 -17.59
CA LEU A 5 -43.06 12.95 -17.16
C LEU A 5 -42.69 11.91 -16.10
N PHE A 6 -41.91 10.91 -16.49
CA PHE A 6 -41.22 10.01 -15.56
C PHE A 6 -40.06 10.78 -14.92
N THR A 7 -40.15 11.05 -13.63
CA THR A 7 -39.05 11.59 -12.83
C THR A 7 -37.94 10.55 -12.72
N ALA A 8 -36.80 10.81 -13.38
CA ALA A 8 -35.59 10.04 -13.19
C ALA A 8 -35.01 10.36 -11.79
N ALA A 9 -35.11 9.43 -10.85
CA ALA A 9 -34.36 9.49 -9.60
C ALA A 9 -32.87 9.33 -9.93
N LEU A 10 -32.08 10.40 -9.78
CA LEU A 10 -30.62 10.33 -9.84
C LEU A 10 -30.14 9.45 -8.67
N LEU A 11 -29.65 8.26 -8.97
CA LEU A 11 -28.94 7.41 -8.03
C LEU A 11 -27.57 8.04 -7.76
N THR A 12 -27.40 8.72 -6.63
CA THR A 12 -26.08 9.18 -6.17
C THR A 12 -25.28 7.97 -5.71
N ALA A 13 -24.52 7.36 -6.62
CA ALA A 13 -23.52 6.36 -6.26
C ALA A 13 -22.44 7.04 -5.41
N SER A 14 -22.41 6.76 -4.10
CA SER A 14 -21.26 7.08 -3.27
C SER A 14 -20.11 6.16 -3.68
N ALA A 15 -19.05 6.74 -4.25
CA ALA A 15 -17.81 6.03 -4.48
C ALA A 15 -17.18 5.75 -3.11
N THR A 16 -17.40 4.55 -2.57
CA THR A 16 -16.64 4.08 -1.42
C THR A 16 -15.19 3.93 -1.86
N SER A 17 -14.30 4.76 -1.35
CA SER A 17 -12.86 4.59 -1.56
C SER A 17 -12.44 3.30 -0.87
N GLN A 18 -12.04 2.30 -1.64
CA GLN A 18 -11.51 1.06 -1.10
C GLN A 18 -10.08 1.34 -0.61
N GLU A 19 -9.89 1.35 0.71
CA GLU A 19 -8.57 1.46 1.32
C GLU A 19 -7.66 0.36 0.74
N ALA A 20 -6.45 0.74 0.29
CA ALA A 20 -5.51 -0.24 -0.20
C ALA A 20 -5.12 -1.20 0.94
N PRO A 21 -4.90 -2.49 0.65
CA PRO A 21 -4.44 -3.44 1.66
C PRO A 21 -3.12 -2.96 2.29
N ILE A 22 -2.95 -3.25 3.58
CA ILE A 22 -1.74 -2.89 4.33
C ILE A 22 -0.85 -4.13 4.43
N ALA A 23 0.44 -3.99 4.15
CA ALA A 23 1.38 -5.10 4.29
C ALA A 23 1.48 -5.57 5.74
N GLY A 24 1.42 -6.89 5.92
CA GLY A 24 1.79 -7.55 7.16
C GLY A 24 3.30 -7.73 7.22
N LEU A 25 3.85 -7.77 8.43
CA LEU A 25 5.27 -8.07 8.61
C LEU A 25 5.46 -9.58 8.63
N LEU A 26 6.20 -10.09 7.64
CA LEU A 26 6.43 -11.51 7.47
C LEU A 26 7.62 -11.98 8.32
N GLY A 27 7.54 -13.21 8.82
CA GLY A 27 8.66 -13.88 9.49
C GLY A 27 9.54 -14.64 8.49
N SER A 28 10.73 -15.04 8.93
CA SER A 28 11.58 -16.02 8.24
C SER A 28 11.99 -15.67 6.79
N MET A 29 12.32 -14.40 6.52
CA MET A 29 12.81 -13.93 5.21
C MET A 29 14.34 -13.86 5.09
N GLY A 30 15.07 -14.47 6.02
CA GLY A 30 16.53 -14.39 6.13
C GLY A 30 17.00 -13.13 6.86
N ASP A 31 18.26 -12.76 6.65
CA ASP A 31 18.97 -11.66 7.29
C ASP A 31 19.31 -10.51 6.31
N HIS A 32 18.66 -10.48 5.15
CA HIS A 32 18.79 -9.41 4.17
C HIS A 32 18.45 -8.06 4.82
N HIS A 33 19.43 -7.16 4.78
CA HIS A 33 19.31 -5.84 5.35
C HIS A 33 20.00 -4.83 4.45
N TYR A 34 19.25 -3.81 4.02
CA TYR A 34 19.80 -2.67 3.31
C TYR A 34 19.47 -1.41 4.11
N LYS A 35 20.48 -0.88 4.79
CA LYS A 35 20.30 0.30 5.64
C LYS A 35 19.82 1.49 4.81
N VAL A 36 18.64 2.01 5.14
CA VAL A 36 18.10 3.25 4.58
C VAL A 36 18.12 4.36 5.61
N THR A 37 17.99 5.60 5.15
CA THR A 37 17.89 6.77 6.01
C THR A 37 16.52 6.80 6.68
N THR A 38 16.41 6.18 7.84
CA THR A 38 15.24 6.22 8.71
C THR A 38 15.68 5.99 10.16
N GLU A 39 15.02 6.68 11.10
CA GLU A 39 15.16 6.40 12.53
C GLU A 39 14.02 5.49 13.04
N LYS A 40 13.10 5.07 12.16
CA LYS A 40 11.94 4.25 12.52
C LYS A 40 12.26 2.78 12.23
N PRO A 41 12.49 1.93 13.26
CA PRO A 41 12.88 0.54 13.03
C PRO A 41 11.86 -0.25 12.22
N LEU A 42 10.57 0.07 12.33
CA LEU A 42 9.54 -0.58 11.52
C LEU A 42 9.59 -0.18 10.05
N ALA A 43 9.91 1.07 9.73
CA ALA A 43 10.08 1.49 8.34
C ALA A 43 11.24 0.75 7.68
N GLN A 44 12.37 0.63 8.40
CA GLN A 44 13.51 -0.17 7.95
C GLN A 44 13.12 -1.63 7.68
N ARG A 45 12.38 -2.27 8.59
CA ARG A 45 11.96 -3.67 8.42
C ARG A 45 11.03 -3.87 7.23
N PHE A 46 10.09 -2.96 7.00
CA PHE A 46 9.21 -3.02 5.83
C PHE A 46 9.96 -2.74 4.52
N PHE A 47 10.97 -1.86 4.54
CA PHE A 47 11.86 -1.66 3.39
C PHE A 47 12.65 -2.94 3.05
N ASP A 48 13.26 -3.56 4.06
CA ASP A 48 14.01 -4.82 3.88
C ASP A 48 13.08 -5.94 3.36
N GLN A 49 11.86 -6.05 3.89
CA GLN A 49 10.84 -6.97 3.39
C GLN A 49 10.50 -6.72 1.92
N GLY A 50 10.23 -5.47 1.54
CA GLY A 50 9.92 -5.10 0.15
C GLY A 50 11.07 -5.43 -0.80
N LEU A 51 12.32 -5.25 -0.36
CA LEU A 51 13.51 -5.58 -1.13
C LEU A 51 13.63 -7.10 -1.38
N VAL A 52 13.47 -7.91 -0.34
CA VAL A 52 13.50 -9.39 -0.46
C VAL A 52 12.39 -9.89 -1.37
N LEU A 53 11.17 -9.36 -1.23
CA LEU A 53 10.03 -9.74 -2.05
C LEU A 53 10.20 -9.32 -3.52
N THR A 54 10.85 -8.17 -3.76
CA THR A 54 11.26 -7.75 -5.11
C THR A 54 12.21 -8.76 -5.74
N TYR A 55 13.24 -9.20 -5.00
CA TYR A 55 14.16 -10.23 -5.47
C TYR A 55 13.49 -11.61 -5.65
N GLY A 56 12.46 -11.90 -4.86
CA GLY A 56 11.65 -13.12 -4.97
C GLY A 56 10.49 -13.05 -5.97
N PHE A 57 10.37 -11.97 -6.76
CA PHE A 57 9.30 -11.74 -7.74
C PHE A 57 7.87 -11.68 -7.17
N ASN A 58 7.71 -11.41 -5.87
CA ASN A 58 6.40 -11.14 -5.25
C ASN A 58 6.12 -9.63 -5.27
N HIS A 59 5.84 -9.10 -6.46
CA HIS A 59 5.76 -7.65 -6.69
C HIS A 59 4.60 -6.98 -5.97
N LEU A 60 3.45 -7.65 -5.83
CA LEU A 60 2.30 -7.08 -5.13
C LEU A 60 2.63 -6.86 -3.64
N GLU A 61 3.13 -7.89 -2.95
CA GLU A 61 3.48 -7.76 -1.53
C GLU A 61 4.68 -6.82 -1.33
N ALA A 62 5.62 -6.77 -2.30
CA ALA A 62 6.71 -5.80 -2.28
C ALA A 62 6.19 -4.36 -2.32
N GLU A 63 5.27 -4.04 -3.23
CA GLU A 63 4.65 -2.72 -3.31
C GLU A 63 3.96 -2.34 -1.99
N LEU A 64 3.16 -3.26 -1.43
CA LEU A 64 2.48 -3.03 -0.15
C LEU A 64 3.50 -2.80 0.99
N SER A 65 4.63 -3.50 0.96
CA SER A 65 5.69 -3.38 1.96
C SER A 65 6.39 -2.02 1.88
N PHE A 66 6.73 -1.55 0.68
CA PHE A 66 7.32 -0.21 0.51
C PHE A 66 6.33 0.89 0.90
N ARG A 67 5.06 0.77 0.53
CA ARG A 67 4.00 1.71 0.96
C ARG A 67 3.83 1.75 2.46
N GLU A 68 3.92 0.61 3.14
CA GLU A 68 3.87 0.56 4.60
C GLU A 68 5.14 1.17 5.22
N ALA A 69 6.32 0.96 4.63
CA ALA A 69 7.54 1.67 5.06
C ALA A 69 7.37 3.19 4.96
N ALA A 70 6.86 3.69 3.83
CA ALA A 70 6.57 5.10 3.59
C ALA A 70 5.48 5.64 4.54
N ARG A 71 4.47 4.85 4.87
CA ARG A 71 3.43 5.24 5.85
C ARG A 71 4.00 5.37 7.26
N ARG A 72 4.96 4.52 7.63
CA ARG A 72 5.63 4.53 8.95
C ARG A 72 6.65 5.63 9.08
N ASP A 73 7.35 5.95 8.00
CA ASP A 73 8.28 7.06 7.91
C ASP A 73 8.13 7.77 6.56
N PRO A 74 7.29 8.81 6.49
CA PRO A 74 7.10 9.60 5.27
C PRO A 74 8.37 10.35 4.82
N GLN A 75 9.42 10.43 5.64
CA GLN A 75 10.71 11.04 5.29
C GLN A 75 11.71 10.01 4.75
N CYS A 76 11.40 8.71 4.78
CA CYS A 76 12.24 7.66 4.20
C CYS A 76 12.13 7.71 2.66
N VAL A 77 13.00 8.48 2.02
CA VAL A 77 12.99 8.71 0.56
C VAL A 77 13.12 7.40 -0.23
N MET A 78 13.85 6.42 0.30
CA MET A 78 14.05 5.13 -0.36
C MET A 78 12.78 4.27 -0.44
N ALA A 79 11.72 4.59 0.31
CA ALA A 79 10.48 3.81 0.33
C ALA A 79 9.48 4.17 -0.80
N TRP A 80 9.86 5.05 -1.73
CA TRP A 80 9.01 5.58 -2.81
C TRP A 80 9.47 5.15 -4.21
#